data_AF-A0A1Q9GZ41-F1
#
_entry.id   AF-A0A1Q9GZ41-F1
#
_cell.length_a   1.000
_cell.length_b   1.000
_cell.length_c   1.000
_cell.angle_alpha   90.00
_cell.angle_beta   90.00
_cell.angle_gamma   90.00
#
_symmetry.space_group_name_H-M   'P 1'
#
loop_
_entity.id
_entity.type
_entity.pdbx_description
1 polymer ?
#
loop_
_entity_poly.entity_id
_entity_poly.type
_entity_poly.pdbx_seq_one_letter_code
_entity_poly.pdbx_strand_id
1 'polypeptide(L)'
;MARFAYCEGQCSRLLVFLTTILAAVGTVTVIKSDSFFQPALPVEWIKLLALLLALFAVVCAWGHALLALKIGGHIELPKGRETTRDLAAHDIASREQLIINYYHQAIEELTEVIHEKNKYIIIAYEELTMSAWFFGIVSAVAIGTEILS
;
A
#
# COMPACT_ATOMS: atom_id res chain seq x y z
N MET A 1 -13.59 13.54 5.54
CA MET A 1 -12.93 13.78 4.22
C MET A 1 -11.42 13.98 4.32
N ALA A 2 -10.88 14.91 5.13
CA ALA A 2 -9.43 15.15 5.20
C ALA A 2 -8.57 13.90 5.53
N ARG A 3 -9.04 13.03 6.44
CA ARG A 3 -8.35 11.77 6.80
C ARG A 3 -8.28 10.78 5.63
N PHE A 4 -9.32 10.73 4.80
CA PHE A 4 -9.35 9.87 3.60
C PHE A 4 -8.37 10.38 2.54
N ALA A 5 -8.41 11.67 2.23
CA ALA A 5 -7.49 12.29 1.27
C ALA A 5 -6.02 12.18 1.72
N TYR A 6 -5.76 12.29 3.03
CA TYR A 6 -4.43 12.06 3.59
C TYR A 6 -3.97 10.61 3.38
N CYS A 7 -4.82 9.63 3.67
CA CYS A 7 -4.53 8.21 3.48
C CYS A 7 -4.24 7.88 2.00
N GLU A 8 -5.07 8.38 1.09
CA GLU A 8 -4.90 8.21 -0.36
C GLU A 8 -3.61 8.85 -0.88
N GLY A 9 -3.30 10.07 -0.42
CA GLY A 9 -2.08 10.77 -0.77
C GLY A 9 -0.81 10.04 -0.32
N GLN A 10 -0.81 9.48 0.91
CA GLN A 10 0.31 8.67 1.39
C GLN A 10 0.47 7.38 0.59
N CYS A 11 -0.63 6.69 0.31
CA CYS A 11 -0.65 5.46 -0.46
C CYS A 11 -0.13 5.67 -1.89
N SER A 12 -0.57 6.73 -2.58
CA SER A 12 -0.10 7.07 -3.93
C SER A 12 1.40 7.35 -3.96
N ARG A 13 1.93 8.09 -2.99
CA ARG A 13 3.39 8.34 -2.88
C ARG A 13 4.17 7.06 -2.64
N LEU A 14 3.67 6.19 -1.75
CA LEU A 14 4.28 4.89 -1.48
C LEU A 14 4.33 4.02 -2.74
N LEU A 15 3.23 3.99 -3.52
CA LEU A 15 3.16 3.21 -4.75
C LEU A 15 4.14 3.71 -5.82
N VAL A 16 4.26 5.03 -6.00
CA VAL A 16 5.26 5.64 -6.90
C VAL A 16 6.67 5.26 -6.47
N PHE A 17 6.95 5.33 -5.18
CA PHE A 17 8.25 4.95 -4.62
C PHE A 17 8.57 3.46 -4.87
N LEU A 18 7.64 2.56 -4.57
CA LEU A 18 7.79 1.12 -4.80
C LEU A 18 7.98 0.78 -6.28
N THR A 19 7.22 1.43 -7.15
CA THR A 19 7.36 1.28 -8.61
C THR A 19 8.74 1.74 -9.09
N THR A 20 9.26 2.83 -8.51
CA THR A 20 10.62 3.33 -8.80
C THR A 20 11.69 2.32 -8.37
N ILE A 21 11.55 1.72 -7.18
CA ILE A 21 12.45 0.65 -6.71
C ILE A 21 12.42 -0.54 -7.68
N LEU A 22 11.24 -1.02 -8.05
CA LEU A 22 11.10 -2.15 -8.98
C LEU A 22 11.75 -1.85 -10.33
N ALA A 23 11.56 -0.65 -10.87
CA ALA A 23 12.20 -0.23 -12.12
C ALA A 23 13.73 -0.17 -12.01
N ALA A 24 14.25 0.40 -10.92
CA ALA A 24 15.69 0.50 -10.67
C ALA A 24 16.34 -0.88 -10.52
N VAL A 25 15.76 -1.74 -9.67
CA VAL A 25 16.27 -3.09 -9.43
C VAL A 25 16.12 -3.97 -10.68
N GLY A 26 15.00 -3.87 -11.38
CA GLY A 26 14.79 -4.55 -12.66
C GLY A 26 15.87 -4.18 -13.69
N THR A 27 16.19 -2.89 -13.80
CA THR A 27 17.26 -2.42 -14.70
C THR A 27 18.62 -2.98 -14.31
N VAL A 28 18.99 -2.91 -13.03
CA VAL A 28 20.29 -3.41 -12.53
C VAL A 28 20.43 -4.92 -12.72
N THR A 29 19.38 -5.68 -12.41
CA THR A 29 19.39 -7.15 -12.53
C THR A 29 19.49 -7.62 -13.98
N VAL A 30 18.90 -6.88 -14.93
CA VAL A 30 19.06 -7.16 -16.37
C VAL A 30 20.48 -6.85 -16.85
N ILE A 31 21.05 -5.71 -16.47
CA ILE A 31 22.42 -5.33 -16.89
C ILE A 31 23.48 -6.27 -16.29
N LYS A 32 23.27 -6.74 -15.06
CA LYS A 32 24.20 -7.64 -14.34
C LYS A 32 23.68 -9.06 -14.22
N SER A 33 22.94 -9.56 -15.21
CA SER A 33 22.28 -10.87 -15.17
C SER A 33 23.25 -12.00 -14.81
N ASP A 34 24.44 -11.99 -15.41
CA ASP A 34 25.44 -13.05 -15.20
C ASP A 34 25.97 -13.07 -13.77
N SER A 35 26.05 -11.91 -13.11
CA SER A 35 26.54 -11.80 -11.73
C SER A 35 25.52 -12.24 -10.68
N PHE A 36 24.23 -12.16 -11.00
CA PHE A 36 23.15 -12.53 -10.06
C PHE A 36 22.62 -13.94 -10.30
N PHE A 37 22.49 -14.38 -11.55
CA PHE A 37 21.77 -15.61 -11.91
C PHE A 37 22.67 -16.80 -12.28
N GLN A 38 23.99 -16.64 -12.26
CA GLN A 38 24.93 -17.75 -12.45
C GLN A 38 25.80 -17.97 -11.19
N PRO A 39 25.21 -18.33 -10.04
CA PRO A 39 25.96 -18.54 -8.81
C PRO A 39 26.85 -19.80 -8.91
N ALA A 40 28.16 -19.60 -8.82
CA ALA A 40 29.17 -20.66 -8.78
C ALA A 40 29.60 -20.97 -7.34
N LEU A 41 29.58 -19.97 -6.45
CA LEU A 41 30.01 -20.11 -5.06
C LEU A 41 28.81 -20.18 -4.08
N PRO A 42 28.93 -20.89 -2.94
CA PRO A 42 27.86 -20.94 -1.93
C PRO A 42 27.39 -19.55 -1.45
N VAL A 43 28.30 -18.58 -1.39
CA VAL A 43 28.00 -17.19 -1.00
C VAL A 43 27.11 -16.48 -2.02
N GLU A 44 27.25 -16.81 -3.31
CA GLU A 44 26.43 -16.23 -4.38
C GLU A 44 25.00 -16.76 -4.36
N TRP A 45 24.79 -18.00 -3.90
CA TRP A 45 23.45 -18.53 -3.65
C TRP A 45 22.73 -17.78 -2.52
N ILE A 46 23.44 -17.41 -1.46
CA ILE A 46 22.89 -16.57 -0.38
C ILE A 46 22.49 -15.19 -0.91
N LYS A 47 23.36 -14.58 -1.73
CA LYS A 47 23.09 -13.30 -2.41
C LYS A 47 21.83 -13.40 -3.30
N LEU A 48 21.71 -14.45 -4.10
CA LEU A 48 20.56 -14.66 -4.98
C LEU A 48 19.27 -14.86 -4.18
N LEU A 49 19.30 -15.71 -3.13
CA LEU A 49 18.14 -15.93 -2.28
C LEU A 49 17.69 -14.66 -1.57
N ALA A 50 18.62 -13.88 -1.03
CA ALA A 50 18.32 -12.59 -0.41
C ALA A 50 17.71 -11.60 -1.43
N LEU A 51 18.21 -11.56 -2.66
CA LEU A 51 17.64 -10.71 -3.72
C LEU A 51 16.20 -11.12 -4.07
N LEU A 52 15.93 -12.43 -4.17
CA LEU A 52 14.58 -12.93 -4.44
C LEU A 52 13.61 -12.60 -3.31
N LEU A 53 14.03 -12.74 -2.05
CA LEU A 53 13.22 -12.37 -0.88
C LEU A 53 12.98 -10.86 -0.82
N ALA A 54 13.99 -10.04 -1.15
CA ALA A 54 13.83 -8.60 -1.26
C ALA A 54 12.78 -8.23 -2.30
N LEU A 55 12.89 -8.79 -3.52
CA LEU A 55 11.96 -8.55 -4.60
C LEU A 55 10.54 -8.99 -4.26
N PHE A 56 10.39 -10.18 -3.67
CA PHE A 56 9.10 -10.69 -3.21
C PHE A 56 8.45 -9.72 -2.21
N ALA A 57 9.20 -9.25 -1.21
CA ALA A 57 8.71 -8.30 -0.22
C ALA A 57 8.32 -6.95 -0.86
N VAL A 58 9.09 -6.43 -1.83
CA VAL A 58 8.71 -5.20 -2.56
C VAL A 58 7.41 -5.39 -3.35
N VAL A 59 7.24 -6.55 -4.01
CA VAL A 59 6.02 -6.84 -4.77
C VAL A 59 4.80 -6.99 -3.86
N CYS A 60 4.95 -7.63 -2.70
CA CYS A 60 3.88 -7.70 -1.69
C CYS A 60 3.52 -6.30 -1.19
N ALA A 61 4.51 -5.47 -0.85
CA ALA A 61 4.30 -4.09 -0.41
C ALA A 61 3.55 -3.28 -1.47
N TRP A 62 3.90 -3.48 -2.74
CA TRP A 62 3.25 -2.84 -3.87
C TRP A 62 1.80 -3.30 -4.03
N GLY A 63 1.52 -4.60 -3.86
CA GLY A 63 0.17 -5.15 -3.88
C GLY A 63 -0.72 -4.63 -2.74
N HIS A 64 -0.20 -4.57 -1.51
CA HIS A 64 -0.92 -4.00 -0.38
C HIS A 64 -1.15 -2.49 -0.52
N ALA A 65 -0.18 -1.75 -1.07
CA ALA A 65 -0.38 -0.34 -1.43
C ALA A 65 -1.52 -0.19 -2.46
N LEU A 66 -1.57 -1.04 -3.50
CA LEU A 66 -2.69 -1.03 -4.45
C LEU A 66 -4.05 -1.32 -3.79
N LEU A 67 -4.12 -2.27 -2.86
CA LEU A 67 -5.34 -2.58 -2.12
C LEU A 67 -5.81 -1.40 -1.25
N ALA A 68 -4.87 -0.66 -0.65
CA ALA A 68 -5.20 0.58 0.08
C ALA A 68 -5.73 1.69 -0.86
N LEU A 69 -5.19 1.77 -2.09
CA LEU A 69 -5.62 2.75 -3.09
C LEU A 69 -7.00 2.41 -3.68
N LYS A 70 -7.34 1.12 -3.79
CA LYS A 70 -8.61 0.65 -4.35
C LYS A 70 -9.76 1.46 -3.78
N ILE A 71 -10.55 2.08 -4.65
CA ILE A 71 -11.74 2.81 -4.27
C ILE A 71 -12.79 1.76 -3.89
N GLY A 72 -12.97 1.55 -2.58
CA GLY A 72 -14.10 0.80 -2.03
C GLY A 72 -15.42 1.57 -2.25
N GLY A 73 -16.55 0.87 -2.09
CA GLY A 73 -17.89 1.37 -2.41
C GLY A 73 -18.14 2.83 -2.03
N HIS A 74 -18.74 3.58 -2.96
CA HIS A 74 -19.09 4.98 -2.73
C HIS A 74 -20.07 5.08 -1.56
N ILE A 75 -19.62 5.67 -0.45
CA ILE A 75 -20.52 6.08 0.63
C ILE A 75 -21.28 7.31 0.12
N GLU A 76 -22.50 7.09 -0.35
CA GLU A 76 -23.38 8.15 -0.78
C GLU A 76 -24.38 8.44 0.34
N LEU A 77 -24.42 9.70 0.78
CA LEU A 77 -25.54 10.16 1.59
C LEU A 77 -26.83 9.99 0.75
N PRO A 78 -27.95 9.57 1.37
CA PRO A 78 -29.22 9.46 0.67
C PRO A 78 -29.54 10.82 0.03
N LYS A 79 -29.68 10.81 -1.29
CA LYS A 79 -29.81 12.00 -2.14
C LYS A 79 -30.93 11.78 -3.14
N GLY A 80 -31.62 12.85 -3.50
CA GLY A 80 -32.65 12.84 -4.54
C GLY A 80 -34.07 13.08 -4.02
N ARG A 81 -35.03 13.02 -4.95
CA ARG A 81 -36.43 13.40 -4.72
C ARG A 81 -37.14 12.55 -3.66
N GLU A 82 -36.75 11.29 -3.49
CA GLU A 82 -37.37 10.41 -2.51
C GLU A 82 -36.92 10.77 -1.09
N THR A 83 -35.63 10.98 -0.88
CA THR A 83 -35.09 11.46 0.39
C THR A 83 -35.67 12.82 0.78
N THR A 84 -35.78 13.76 -0.16
CA THR A 84 -36.39 15.07 0.15
C THR A 84 -37.88 14.97 0.46
N ARG A 85 -38.61 14.03 -0.15
CA ARG A 85 -40.02 13.76 0.15
C ARG A 85 -40.19 13.12 1.53
N ASP A 86 -39.32 12.17 1.89
CA ASP A 86 -39.32 11.55 3.22
C ASP A 86 -38.97 12.56 4.30
N LEU A 87 -37.96 13.40 4.09
CA LEU A 87 -37.68 14.52 4.98
C LEU A 87 -38.89 15.47 5.07
N ALA A 88 -39.54 15.80 3.95
CA ALA A 88 -40.69 16.70 3.94
C ALA A 88 -41.94 16.14 4.65
N ALA A 89 -42.02 14.83 4.90
CA ALA A 89 -43.14 14.18 5.59
C ALA A 89 -43.02 14.21 7.13
N HIS A 90 -41.83 14.48 7.67
CA HIS A 90 -41.57 14.49 9.12
C HIS A 90 -41.70 15.90 9.73
N ASP A 91 -41.85 16.02 11.05
CA ASP A 91 -41.79 17.31 11.73
C ASP A 91 -40.34 17.83 11.81
N ILE A 92 -40.14 19.10 12.18
CA ILE A 92 -38.81 19.73 12.17
C ILE A 92 -37.83 18.99 13.10
N ALA A 93 -38.28 18.58 14.29
CA ALA A 93 -37.45 17.87 15.25
C ALA A 93 -37.02 16.49 14.75
N SER A 94 -37.95 15.71 14.15
CA SER A 94 -37.63 14.39 13.60
C SER A 94 -36.77 14.47 12.34
N ARG A 95 -36.89 15.54 11.53
CA ARG A 95 -36.01 15.79 10.38
C ARG A 95 -34.57 16.02 10.81
N GLU A 96 -34.34 16.87 11.81
CA GLU A 96 -33.00 17.14 12.32
C GLU A 96 -32.35 15.85 12.83
N GLN A 97 -33.10 15.04 13.58
CA GLN A 97 -32.60 13.77 14.09
C GLN A 97 -32.32 12.76 12.97
N LEU A 98 -33.17 12.70 11.94
CA LEU A 98 -32.95 11.84 10.77
C LEU A 98 -31.70 12.25 9.97
N ILE A 99 -31.48 13.55 9.76
CA ILE A 99 -30.27 14.08 9.12
C ILE A 99 -29.04 13.69 9.92
N ILE A 100 -29.05 13.91 11.24
CA ILE A 100 -27.95 13.54 12.12
C ILE A 100 -27.65 12.04 12.01
N ASN A 101 -28.67 11.18 12.00
CA ASN A 101 -28.50 9.74 11.87
C ASN A 101 -27.85 9.36 10.53
N TYR A 102 -28.28 9.94 9.41
CA TYR A 102 -27.66 9.67 8.10
C TYR A 102 -26.19 10.10 8.06
N TYR A 103 -25.85 11.25 8.63
CA TYR A 103 -24.46 11.68 8.73
C TYR A 103 -23.65 10.77 9.66
N HIS A 104 -24.22 10.33 10.78
CA HIS A 104 -23.54 9.45 11.71
C HIS A 104 -23.19 8.13 11.05
N GLN A 105 -24.16 7.49 10.39
CA GLN A 105 -23.95 6.25 9.65
C GLN A 105 -22.88 6.41 8.57
N ALA A 106 -22.95 7.48 7.77
CA ALA A 106 -21.94 7.74 6.74
C ALA A 106 -20.53 7.95 7.32
N ILE A 107 -20.41 8.54 8.51
CA ILE A 107 -19.13 8.72 9.21
C ILE A 107 -18.61 7.38 9.75
N GLU A 108 -19.47 6.52 10.29
CA GLU A 108 -19.11 5.19 10.77
C GLU A 108 -18.59 4.32 9.62
N GLU A 109 -19.35 4.21 8.53
CA GLU A 109 -18.95 3.46 7.33
C GLU A 109 -17.63 3.99 6.75
N LEU A 110 -17.44 5.33 6.70
CA LEU A 110 -16.21 5.92 6.20
C LEU A 110 -15.02 5.63 7.11
N THR A 111 -15.25 5.58 8.43
CA THR A 111 -14.21 5.28 9.40
C THR A 111 -13.75 3.82 9.27
N GLU A 112 -14.67 2.90 9.07
CA GLU A 112 -14.37 1.48 8.83
C GLU A 112 -13.52 1.30 7.56
N VAL A 113 -13.93 1.92 6.45
CA VAL A 113 -13.17 1.88 5.19
C VAL A 113 -11.77 2.47 5.35
N ILE A 114 -11.63 3.60 6.05
CA ILE A 114 -10.30 4.19 6.32
C ILE A 114 -9.46 3.26 7.18
N HIS A 115 -10.06 2.59 8.17
CA HIS A 115 -9.36 1.68 9.06
C HIS A 115 -8.79 0.47 8.29
N GLU A 116 -9.60 -0.14 7.41
CA GLU A 116 -9.13 -1.22 6.53
C GLU A 116 -8.00 -0.77 5.60
N LYS A 117 -8.15 0.39 4.96
CA LYS A 117 -7.09 0.95 4.09
C LYS A 117 -5.79 1.19 4.85
N ASN A 118 -5.89 1.72 6.07
CA ASN A 118 -4.72 1.99 6.91
C ASN A 118 -3.98 0.70 7.30
N LYS A 119 -4.71 -0.40 7.53
CA LYS A 119 -4.10 -1.72 7.78
C LYS A 119 -3.18 -2.15 6.63
N TYR A 120 -3.63 -2.03 5.38
CA TYR A 120 -2.81 -2.36 4.22
C TYR A 120 -1.58 -1.46 4.06
N ILE A 121 -1.69 -0.17 4.40
CA ILE A 121 -0.54 0.74 4.40
C ILE A 121 0.51 0.30 5.42
N ILE A 122 0.09 -0.07 6.64
CA ILE A 122 1.01 -0.56 7.69
C ILE A 122 1.74 -1.81 7.21
N ILE A 123 1.01 -2.79 6.68
CA ILE A 123 1.60 -4.04 6.15
C ILE A 123 2.59 -3.73 5.02
N ALA A 124 2.25 -2.81 4.10
CA ALA A 124 3.15 -2.42 3.03
C ALA A 124 4.47 -1.79 3.54
N TYR A 125 4.43 -1.03 4.64
CA TYR A 125 5.64 -0.50 5.28
C TYR A 125 6.48 -1.58 5.95
N GLU A 126 5.86 -2.56 6.59
CA GLU A 126 6.56 -3.70 7.19
C GLU A 126 7.28 -4.54 6.12
N GLU A 127 6.59 -4.83 5.01
CA GLU A 127 7.16 -5.55 3.86
C GLU A 127 8.27 -4.76 3.17
N LEU A 128 8.11 -3.43 3.03
CA LEU A 128 9.18 -2.57 2.54
C LEU A 128 10.41 -2.57 3.47
N THR A 129 10.19 -2.57 4.79
CA THR A 129 11.28 -2.65 5.77
C THR A 129 12.00 -3.99 5.67
N MET A 130 11.25 -5.08 5.52
CA MET A 130 11.80 -6.42 5.28
C MET A 130 12.63 -6.45 3.98
N SER A 131 12.12 -5.84 2.90
CA SER A 131 12.84 -5.71 1.64
C SER A 131 14.16 -4.96 1.81
N ALA A 132 14.18 -3.88 2.60
CA ALA A 132 15.39 -3.10 2.86
C ALA A 132 16.47 -3.93 3.58
N TRP A 133 16.08 -4.77 4.56
CA TRP A 133 17.02 -5.69 5.21
C TRP A 133 17.63 -6.69 4.24
N PHE A 134 16.81 -7.29 3.37
CA PHE A 134 17.31 -8.23 2.37
C PHE A 134 18.21 -7.55 1.33
N PHE A 135 17.88 -6.35 0.85
CA PHE A 135 18.79 -5.57 0.01
C PHE A 135 20.10 -5.25 0.73
N GLY A 136 20.04 -4.93 2.04
CA GLY A 136 21.23 -4.74 2.86
C GLY A 136 22.14 -5.97 2.89
N ILE A 137 21.57 -7.17 3.01
CA ILE A 137 22.32 -8.44 2.93
C ILE A 137 22.95 -8.61 1.55
N VAL A 138 22.18 -8.38 0.47
CA VAL A 138 22.71 -8.45 -0.90
C VAL A 138 23.90 -7.52 -1.09
N SER A 139 23.79 -6.27 -0.62
CA SER A 139 24.86 -5.27 -0.70
C SER A 139 26.07 -5.67 0.14
N ALA A 140 25.87 -6.12 1.38
CA ALA A 140 26.96 -6.55 2.26
C ALA A 140 27.73 -7.74 1.67
N VAL A 141 27.01 -8.73 1.13
CA VAL A 141 27.62 -9.88 0.46
C VAL A 141 28.38 -9.44 -0.79
N ALA A 142 27.79 -8.58 -1.63
CA ALA A 142 28.44 -8.10 -2.84
C ALA A 142 29.75 -7.35 -2.55
N ILE A 143 29.74 -6.42 -1.59
CA ILE A 143 30.93 -5.68 -1.17
C ILE A 143 31.97 -6.63 -0.56
N GLY A 144 31.54 -7.57 0.29
CA GLY A 144 32.43 -8.55 0.90
C GLY A 144 33.13 -9.41 -0.15
N THR A 145 32.40 -9.88 -1.16
CA THR A 145 32.99 -10.67 -2.26
C THR A 145 33.96 -9.86 -3.11
N GLU A 146 33.71 -8.56 -3.30
CA GLU A 146 34.59 -7.70 -4.09
C GLU A 146 35.89 -7.35 -3.35
N ILE A 147 35.86 -7.25 -2.02
CA ILE A 147 37.05 -6.99 -1.19
C ILE A 147 37.93 -8.23 -1.04
N LEU A 148 37.33 -9.43 -1.01
CA LEU A 148 38.03 -10.71 -0.81
C LEU A 148 38.60 -11.31 -2.11
N SER A 149 38.15 -10.83 -3.27
CA SER A 149 38.62 -11.23 -4.60
C SER A 149 39.83 -10.42 -5.07
#